data_AF-A0A351IAQ1-F1
#
_entry.id   AF-A0A351IAQ1-F1
#
_cell.length_a   1.000
_cell.length_b   1.000
_cell.length_c   1.000
_cell.angle_alpha   90.00
_cell.angle_beta   90.00
_cell.angle_gamma   90.00
#
_symmetry.space_group_name_H-M   'P 1'
#
loop_
_entity.id
_entity.type
_entity.pdbx_description
1 polymer ?
#
loop_
_entity_poly.entity_id
_entity_poly.type
_entity_poly.pdbx_seq_one_letter_code
_entity_poly.pdbx_strand_id
1 'polypeptide(L)'
;MKKLLQVLYIRGQKSSERNEKKITSFRVQIGNGRSVFCPSSHGFKPMWTSFAISLVCIFGVSLCYAETVWEKQQKASQDIGEKQESAEAAPNVTTSTSPIVLNEITIPSQYGSIIETHEGTNGKLIVHIQDAHANYEAQKNIAGIIESLIKNNNLNLILKEGGISNRNYSYLRFWASLGKRKQKADELLKEGVLRGEEYLNIASDYPMSFQGIEDKNMYEEQINTLWEMDKFKDIALEYVNKLTVAADTLKLKIYNADLLEMDKAKKDYESEILGLTAYYKSLNNIIQKKNIDVAKFTEFSNLIKINELEQKIGITKMLNGKLNDEEKKLYDEYQSALKKLNVNNLFKEELLLENKIHEAISENDDQKALHRVSAALSIMDKMLKVKLVPEEYNYFLDNKKDFDPQVLADFLKKKSVELNLGLDVSDNYYVISDNMSTIEKFYSTAGERDRIFVRKSEERMEKDNVKIAALIAGGFHTPALTNILADEGYSYVVISPRVTTKTDDKLYRSSLKTGWVPALK
;
A
#
# COMPACT_ATOMS: atom_id res chain seq x y z
N MET A 1 12.42 -0.26 24.57
CA MET A 1 13.07 0.56 23.52
C MET A 1 14.36 1.18 24.08
N LYS A 2 15.50 0.51 23.94
CA LYS A 2 16.85 1.11 24.09
C LYS A 2 17.79 0.35 23.16
N LYS A 3 18.63 1.11 22.44
CA LYS A 3 19.76 0.72 21.56
C LYS A 3 19.47 0.66 20.06
N LEU A 4 19.75 1.79 19.40
CA LEU A 4 20.65 1.86 18.25
C LEU A 4 21.17 3.30 18.14
N LEU A 5 22.15 3.62 19.00
CA LEU A 5 23.03 4.78 18.84
C LEU A 5 24.34 4.22 18.29
N GLN A 6 24.60 4.46 17.01
CA GLN A 6 25.89 4.13 16.38
C GLN A 6 26.94 5.13 16.85
N VAL A 7 27.96 4.63 17.56
CA VAL A 7 29.15 5.40 17.92
C VAL A 7 30.25 5.08 16.90
N LEU A 8 30.71 6.10 16.18
CA LEU A 8 31.92 6.05 15.35
C LEU A 8 33.16 6.01 16.28
N TYR A 9 33.96 4.94 16.22
CA TYR A 9 35.22 4.85 16.96
C TYR A 9 36.40 5.10 16.02
N ILE A 10 37.06 6.25 16.18
CA ILE A 10 38.29 6.58 15.45
C ILE A 10 39.48 6.20 16.33
N ARG A 11 40.24 5.19 15.93
CA ARG A 11 41.49 4.79 16.63
C ARG A 11 42.69 5.33 15.84
N GLY A 12 43.33 6.37 16.35
CA GLY A 12 44.62 6.84 15.83
C GLY A 12 45.77 6.25 16.64
N GLN A 13 46.80 5.71 15.98
CA GLN A 13 48.08 5.43 16.62
C GLN A 13 48.96 6.69 16.61
N LYS A 14 49.57 7.03 17.74
CA LYS A 14 50.64 8.03 17.83
C LYS A 14 51.96 7.35 17.46
N SER A 15 52.62 7.79 16.39
CA SER A 15 54.08 7.63 16.26
C SER A 15 54.76 8.90 16.76
N SER A 16 55.74 8.74 17.64
CA SER A 16 56.60 9.83 18.10
C SER A 16 57.51 10.28 16.95
N GLU A 17 57.17 11.39 16.29
CA GLU A 17 58.06 12.46 15.82
C GLU A 17 57.33 13.36 14.81
N ARG A 18 57.28 14.66 15.13
CA ARG A 18 56.70 15.80 14.40
C ARG A 18 55.17 15.81 14.16
N ASN A 19 54.60 17.00 14.42
CA ASN A 19 53.18 17.34 14.37
C ASN A 19 52.55 17.11 13.00
N GLU A 20 51.89 15.96 12.79
CA GLU A 20 50.74 15.79 11.87
C GLU A 20 50.04 14.44 12.19
N LYS A 21 48.76 14.47 12.57
CA LYS A 21 47.95 13.24 12.74
C LYS A 21 47.64 12.66 11.36
N LYS A 22 48.41 11.66 10.90
CA LYS A 22 48.05 10.86 9.73
C LYS A 22 47.10 9.73 10.13
N ILE A 23 45.90 9.73 9.55
CA ILE A 23 44.95 8.61 9.64
C ILE A 23 45.36 7.61 8.56
N THR A 24 45.86 6.43 8.94
CA THR A 24 46.39 5.42 8.01
C THR A 24 45.39 4.30 7.67
N SER A 25 44.28 4.20 8.39
CA SER A 25 43.15 3.32 8.06
C SER A 25 41.91 3.68 8.87
N PHE A 26 40.73 3.33 8.36
CA PHE A 26 39.48 3.35 9.13
C PHE A 26 38.69 2.06 8.89
N ARG A 27 37.94 1.63 9.91
CA ARG A 27 37.15 0.40 9.89
C ARG A 27 35.68 0.76 10.10
N VAL A 28 34.83 0.46 9.13
CA VAL A 28 33.39 0.62 9.26
C VAL A 28 32.79 -0.73 9.61
N GLN A 29 32.04 -0.78 10.70
CA GLN A 29 31.37 -1.99 11.17
C GLN A 29 29.89 -1.87 10.81
N ILE A 30 29.45 -2.67 9.84
CA ILE A 30 28.05 -2.75 9.43
C ILE A 30 27.41 -3.90 10.21
N GLY A 31 26.20 -3.69 10.73
CA GLY A 31 25.45 -4.72 11.47
C GLY A 31 25.41 -6.02 10.67
N ASN A 32 25.75 -7.13 11.35
CA ASN A 32 26.02 -8.50 10.84
C ASN A 32 27.49 -8.91 10.71
N GLY A 33 28.43 -8.21 11.37
CA GLY A 33 29.77 -8.76 11.66
C GLY A 33 30.74 -8.81 10.47
N ARG A 34 30.36 -8.28 9.30
CA ARG A 34 31.30 -8.08 8.18
C ARG A 34 32.06 -6.77 8.36
N SER A 35 33.38 -6.82 8.26
CA SER A 35 34.25 -5.64 8.23
C SER A 35 34.80 -5.41 6.84
N VAL A 36 34.65 -4.21 6.29
CA VAL A 36 35.30 -3.79 5.04
C VAL A 36 36.63 -3.11 5.37
N PHE A 37 37.69 -3.50 4.68
CA PHE A 37 39.05 -2.95 4.84
C PHE A 37 39.41 -2.17 3.57
N CYS A 38 39.69 -0.87 3.70
CA CYS A 38 40.20 -0.05 2.60
C CYS A 38 41.66 0.33 2.86
N PRO A 39 42.62 -0.15 2.05
CA PRO A 39 44.00 0.31 2.13
C PRO A 39 44.16 1.62 1.33
N SER A 40 44.77 2.64 1.94
CA SER A 40 45.20 3.85 1.23
C SER A 40 46.66 3.69 0.78
N SER A 41 46.91 3.56 -0.52
CA SER A 41 48.23 3.85 -1.09
C SER A 41 48.18 5.25 -1.71
N HIS A 42 49.11 6.10 -1.28
CA HIS A 42 49.34 7.51 -1.70
C HIS A 42 48.54 8.57 -0.92
N GLY A 43 49.29 9.48 -0.31
CA GLY A 43 48.83 10.46 0.67
C GLY A 43 47.92 11.54 0.07
N PHE A 44 46.72 11.66 0.64
CA PHE A 44 45.78 12.74 0.39
C PHE A 44 45.89 13.83 1.47
N LYS A 45 45.93 15.11 1.06
CA LYS A 45 45.93 16.29 1.95
C LYS A 45 44.56 16.52 2.62
N PRO A 46 44.48 17.18 3.79
CA PRO A 46 43.31 17.17 4.67
C PRO A 46 42.20 18.17 4.31
N MET A 47 41.95 18.42 3.01
CA MET A 47 40.87 19.31 2.55
C MET A 47 39.63 18.57 2.01
N TRP A 48 39.65 17.23 2.01
CA TRP A 48 38.61 16.39 1.37
C TRP A 48 37.78 15.54 2.35
N THR A 49 37.99 15.68 3.65
CA THR A 49 37.19 14.96 4.67
C THR A 49 35.75 15.49 4.78
N SER A 50 35.50 16.76 4.41
CA SER A 50 34.13 17.30 4.34
C SER A 50 33.34 16.82 3.10
N PHE A 51 34.02 16.37 2.04
CA PHE A 51 33.38 15.84 0.83
C PHE A 51 33.02 14.35 0.98
N ALA A 52 33.84 13.57 1.68
CA ALA A 52 33.55 12.15 1.92
C ALA A 52 32.38 11.91 2.89
N ILE A 53 32.14 12.83 3.85
CA ILE A 53 30.97 12.76 4.73
C ILE A 53 29.69 13.16 3.98
N SER A 54 29.78 14.06 3.00
CA SER A 54 28.64 14.40 2.14
C SER A 54 28.30 13.29 1.13
N LEU A 55 29.30 12.57 0.58
CA LEU A 55 29.03 11.46 -0.34
C LEU A 55 28.39 10.24 0.33
N VAL A 56 28.68 9.96 1.61
CA VAL A 56 28.01 8.88 2.36
C VAL A 56 26.58 9.26 2.74
N CYS A 57 26.25 10.55 2.86
CA CYS A 57 24.87 11.01 3.01
C CYS A 57 24.10 11.08 1.67
N ILE A 58 24.79 11.25 0.55
CA ILE A 58 24.16 11.31 -0.80
C ILE A 58 23.99 9.91 -1.42
N PHE A 59 24.83 8.93 -1.09
CA PHE A 59 24.74 7.55 -1.62
C PHE A 59 24.33 6.48 -0.58
N GLY A 60 24.09 6.85 0.67
CA GLY A 60 23.82 5.91 1.78
C GLY A 60 22.35 5.67 2.13
N VAL A 61 21.40 6.32 1.46
CA VAL A 61 19.96 6.15 1.74
C VAL A 61 19.19 5.93 0.43
N SER A 62 19.10 4.68 -0.02
CA SER A 62 17.95 4.14 -0.78
C SER A 62 18.23 2.72 -1.24
N LEU A 63 18.37 1.81 -0.28
CA LEU A 63 18.02 0.40 -0.48
C LEU A 63 17.10 -0.06 0.66
N CYS A 64 16.31 0.86 1.20
CA CYS A 64 15.07 0.51 1.87
C CYS A 64 14.03 0.39 0.76
N TYR A 65 13.76 -0.83 0.31
CA TYR A 65 12.59 -1.10 -0.51
C TYR A 65 11.36 -0.71 0.33
N ALA A 66 10.78 0.45 0.01
CA ALA A 66 9.57 0.95 0.62
C ALA A 66 8.41 0.04 0.22
N GLU A 67 7.63 -0.38 1.22
CA GLU A 67 6.35 -1.03 0.99
C GLU A 67 5.46 -0.16 0.10
N THR A 68 4.62 -0.80 -0.70
CA THR A 68 3.66 -0.12 -1.58
C THR A 68 2.71 0.75 -0.76
N VAL A 69 2.13 1.80 -1.37
CA VAL A 69 1.06 2.58 -0.74
C VAL A 69 -0.06 1.64 -0.26
N TRP A 70 -0.37 0.63 -1.06
CA TRP A 70 -1.36 -0.39 -0.76
C TRP A 70 -1.02 -1.25 0.49
N GLU A 71 0.21 -1.75 0.65
CA GLU A 71 0.64 -2.48 1.86
C GLU A 71 0.52 -1.62 3.13
N LYS A 72 0.80 -0.32 3.01
CA LYS A 72 0.61 0.64 4.12
C LYS A 72 -0.85 0.85 4.45
N GLN A 73 -1.69 0.97 3.43
CA GLN A 73 -3.13 1.07 3.59
C GLN A 73 -3.68 -0.17 4.30
N GLN A 74 -3.19 -1.37 3.95
CA GLN A 74 -3.56 -2.61 4.64
C GLN A 74 -3.14 -2.61 6.11
N LYS A 75 -1.89 -2.26 6.42
CA LYS A 75 -1.39 -2.22 7.81
C LYS A 75 -2.16 -1.21 8.66
N ALA A 76 -2.41 -0.02 8.12
CA ALA A 76 -3.24 0.99 8.77
C ALA A 76 -4.70 0.51 8.97
N SER A 77 -5.25 -0.19 7.98
CA SER A 77 -6.59 -0.77 8.08
C SER A 77 -6.67 -1.89 9.12
N GLN A 78 -5.61 -2.68 9.26
CA GLN A 78 -5.49 -3.69 10.31
C GLN A 78 -5.42 -3.04 11.69
N ASP A 79 -4.54 -2.05 11.89
CA ASP A 79 -4.39 -1.37 13.18
C ASP A 79 -5.72 -0.70 13.63
N ILE A 80 -6.48 -0.14 12.68
CA ILE A 80 -7.79 0.47 12.95
C ILE A 80 -8.87 -0.60 13.13
N GLY A 81 -8.87 -1.64 12.31
CA GLY A 81 -9.82 -2.75 12.39
C GLY A 81 -9.71 -3.54 13.70
N GLU A 82 -8.49 -3.84 14.17
CA GLU A 82 -8.27 -4.45 15.49
C GLU A 82 -8.81 -3.57 16.63
N LYS A 83 -8.71 -2.23 16.49
CA LYS A 83 -9.32 -1.28 17.43
C LYS A 83 -10.86 -1.27 17.35
N GLN A 84 -11.44 -1.45 16.16
CA GLN A 84 -12.89 -1.55 15.97
C GLN A 84 -13.45 -2.87 16.49
N GLU A 85 -12.77 -4.00 16.30
CA GLU A 85 -13.20 -5.30 16.83
C GLU A 85 -13.11 -5.35 18.37
N SER A 86 -12.03 -4.81 18.95
CA SER A 86 -11.91 -4.70 20.42
C SER A 86 -12.96 -3.78 21.03
N ALA A 87 -13.48 -2.81 20.25
CA ALA A 87 -14.61 -1.95 20.60
C ALA A 87 -15.99 -2.64 20.54
N GLU A 88 -16.07 -3.81 19.89
CA GLU A 88 -17.32 -4.56 19.70
C GLU A 88 -17.48 -5.78 20.63
N ALA A 89 -16.45 -6.13 21.40
CA ALA A 89 -16.47 -7.24 22.36
C ALA A 89 -17.35 -6.96 23.60
N ALA A 90 -18.67 -6.82 23.39
CA ALA A 90 -19.73 -6.97 24.38
C ALA A 90 -20.79 -7.95 23.80
N PRO A 91 -21.27 -8.92 24.57
CA PRO A 91 -21.94 -10.08 23.99
C PRO A 91 -23.38 -9.76 23.61
N ASN A 92 -23.81 -10.19 22.42
CA ASN A 92 -25.19 -10.58 22.21
C ASN A 92 -25.26 -11.86 21.39
N VAL A 93 -25.81 -12.90 22.03
CA VAL A 93 -26.24 -14.15 21.44
C VAL A 93 -27.74 -14.04 21.21
N THR A 94 -28.23 -14.25 19.99
CA THR A 94 -29.38 -15.17 19.77
C THR A 94 -29.58 -15.51 18.30
N THR A 95 -29.89 -16.79 18.08
CA THR A 95 -30.31 -17.44 16.84
C THR A 95 -31.72 -17.04 16.39
N SER A 96 -31.96 -16.81 15.10
CA SER A 96 -32.88 -17.62 14.26
C SER A 96 -32.95 -17.10 12.82
N THR A 97 -33.26 -18.01 11.91
CA THR A 97 -33.39 -17.88 10.45
C THR A 97 -34.23 -16.68 9.99
N SER A 98 -33.57 -15.65 9.45
CA SER A 98 -34.08 -14.53 8.62
C SER A 98 -32.85 -13.81 7.99
N PRO A 99 -32.99 -12.76 7.14
CA PRO A 99 -32.05 -12.43 6.06
C PRO A 99 -30.61 -12.27 6.57
N ILE A 100 -29.61 -12.58 5.73
CA ILE A 100 -28.18 -12.48 6.08
C ILE A 100 -27.92 -11.11 6.72
N VAL A 101 -27.76 -11.08 8.04
CA VAL A 101 -27.52 -9.85 8.78
C VAL A 101 -26.02 -9.56 8.70
N LEU A 102 -25.64 -8.40 8.19
CA LEU A 102 -24.23 -7.99 8.08
C LEU A 102 -23.45 -8.14 9.38
N ASN A 103 -24.11 -7.90 10.51
CA ASN A 103 -23.53 -8.02 11.86
C ASN A 103 -23.15 -9.46 12.26
N GLU A 104 -23.51 -10.47 11.48
CA GLU A 104 -23.10 -11.87 11.71
C GLU A 104 -21.81 -12.26 10.97
N ILE A 105 -21.30 -11.39 10.08
CA ILE A 105 -20.02 -11.63 9.41
C ILE A 105 -18.91 -11.22 10.35
N THR A 106 -18.20 -12.21 10.87
CA THR A 106 -17.02 -12.03 11.72
C THR A 106 -15.87 -12.87 11.19
N ILE A 107 -14.65 -12.39 11.38
CA ILE A 107 -13.44 -13.12 11.02
C ILE A 107 -12.48 -13.16 12.21
N PRO A 108 -11.64 -14.20 12.34
CA PRO A 108 -10.58 -14.18 13.34
C PRO A 108 -9.56 -13.07 13.04
N SER A 109 -9.35 -12.15 13.97
CA SER A 109 -8.42 -11.01 13.87
C SER A 109 -6.98 -11.40 13.49
N GLN A 110 -6.56 -12.62 13.83
CA GLN A 110 -5.27 -13.17 13.43
C GLN A 110 -5.11 -13.32 11.91
N TYR A 111 -6.20 -13.39 11.15
CA TYR A 111 -6.19 -13.53 9.69
C TYR A 111 -6.47 -12.21 8.96
N GLY A 112 -7.09 -11.22 9.58
CA GLY A 112 -7.40 -9.95 8.91
C GLY A 112 -8.41 -9.12 9.67
N SER A 113 -8.89 -8.06 9.04
CA SER A 113 -9.86 -7.14 9.62
C SER A 113 -10.93 -6.77 8.59
N ILE A 114 -12.15 -6.54 9.08
CA ILE A 114 -13.22 -5.91 8.30
C ILE A 114 -12.94 -4.41 8.26
N ILE A 115 -12.88 -3.83 7.05
CA ILE A 115 -12.46 -2.43 6.84
C ILE A 115 -13.59 -1.56 6.31
N GLU A 116 -14.67 -2.18 5.82
CA GLU A 116 -15.85 -1.49 5.30
C GLU A 116 -17.06 -2.44 5.32
N THR A 117 -18.23 -1.91 5.65
CA THR A 117 -19.51 -2.61 5.56
C THR A 117 -20.56 -1.70 4.94
N HIS A 118 -21.49 -2.30 4.19
CA HIS A 118 -22.61 -1.60 3.57
C HIS A 118 -23.84 -2.50 3.55
N GLU A 119 -24.98 -1.93 3.96
CA GLU A 119 -26.29 -2.60 3.92
C GLU A 119 -27.04 -2.20 2.66
N GLY A 120 -27.27 -3.19 1.79
CA GLY A 120 -28.03 -3.05 0.56
C GLY A 120 -29.50 -3.46 0.72
N THR A 121 -30.20 -3.49 -0.41
CA THR A 121 -31.66 -3.68 -0.47
C THR A 121 -32.09 -4.95 -1.20
N ASN A 122 -31.19 -5.65 -1.88
CA ASN A 122 -31.52 -6.80 -2.75
C ASN A 122 -31.45 -8.17 -2.05
N GLY A 123 -31.04 -8.20 -0.77
CA GLY A 123 -30.96 -9.41 0.06
C GLY A 123 -29.86 -10.40 -0.35
N LYS A 124 -28.89 -9.98 -1.16
CA LYS A 124 -27.66 -10.72 -1.50
C LYS A 124 -26.47 -10.04 -0.80
N LEU A 125 -25.49 -10.83 -0.35
CA LEU A 125 -24.26 -10.38 0.31
C LEU A 125 -23.02 -10.79 -0.50
N ILE A 126 -22.13 -9.84 -0.76
CA ILE A 126 -20.76 -10.09 -1.24
C ILE A 126 -19.76 -9.85 -0.11
N VAL A 127 -18.98 -10.88 0.23
CA VAL A 127 -17.81 -10.73 1.10
C VAL A 127 -16.59 -10.49 0.22
N HIS A 128 -16.22 -9.23 0.02
CA HIS A 128 -15.05 -8.85 -0.77
C HIS A 128 -13.78 -9.00 0.07
N ILE A 129 -12.89 -9.92 -0.31
CA ILE A 129 -11.59 -10.13 0.34
C ILE A 129 -10.52 -9.55 -0.57
N GLN A 130 -9.73 -8.62 -0.06
CA GLN A 130 -8.63 -8.02 -0.82
C GLN A 130 -7.49 -9.03 -1.02
N ASP A 131 -6.98 -9.09 -2.25
CA ASP A 131 -5.87 -9.97 -2.63
C ASP A 131 -4.56 -9.19 -2.73
N ALA A 132 -3.55 -9.63 -1.96
CA ALA A 132 -2.18 -9.14 -2.03
C ALA A 132 -1.36 -9.73 -3.18
N HIS A 133 -1.97 -10.65 -3.92
CA HIS A 133 -1.30 -11.56 -4.82
C HIS A 133 -0.15 -12.28 -4.09
N ALA A 134 0.95 -12.60 -4.75
CA ALA A 134 1.99 -13.56 -4.33
C ALA A 134 2.67 -13.38 -2.93
N ASN A 135 2.16 -12.52 -2.04
CA ASN A 135 2.51 -12.47 -0.63
C ASN A 135 2.01 -13.73 0.13
N TYR A 136 2.95 -14.57 0.56
CA TYR A 136 2.65 -15.85 1.21
C TYR A 136 1.77 -15.72 2.47
N GLU A 137 2.08 -14.77 3.36
CA GLU A 137 1.30 -14.55 4.58
C GLU A 137 -0.13 -14.12 4.26
N ALA A 138 -0.28 -13.17 3.34
CA ALA A 138 -1.60 -12.72 2.89
C ALA A 138 -2.41 -13.89 2.32
N GLN A 139 -1.84 -14.72 1.45
CA GLN A 139 -2.54 -15.88 0.87
C GLN A 139 -2.93 -16.92 1.95
N LYS A 140 -2.06 -17.15 2.93
CA LYS A 140 -2.37 -18.02 4.08
C LYS A 140 -3.51 -17.47 4.93
N ASN A 141 -3.56 -16.16 5.08
CA ASN A 141 -4.57 -15.45 5.84
C ASN A 141 -5.91 -15.37 5.09
N ILE A 142 -5.90 -15.17 3.77
CA ILE A 142 -7.08 -15.31 2.90
C ILE A 142 -7.68 -16.72 3.05
N ALA A 143 -6.85 -17.77 3.06
CA ALA A 143 -7.32 -19.14 3.30
C ALA A 143 -7.99 -19.29 4.68
N GLY A 144 -7.45 -18.67 5.73
CA GLY A 144 -8.03 -18.66 7.08
C GLY A 144 -9.35 -17.89 7.16
N ILE A 145 -9.45 -16.75 6.49
CA ILE A 145 -10.68 -15.96 6.35
C ILE A 145 -11.76 -16.81 5.68
N ILE A 146 -11.49 -17.38 4.51
CA ILE A 146 -12.45 -18.20 3.76
C ILE A 146 -12.87 -19.43 4.59
N GLU A 147 -11.94 -20.09 5.26
CA GLU A 147 -12.26 -21.22 6.15
C GLU A 147 -13.23 -20.82 7.27
N SER A 148 -13.04 -19.64 7.87
CA SER A 148 -13.95 -19.14 8.91
C SER A 148 -15.36 -18.86 8.37
N LEU A 149 -15.46 -18.26 7.19
CA LEU A 149 -16.73 -17.94 6.53
C LEU A 149 -17.49 -19.21 6.08
N ILE A 150 -16.77 -20.24 5.62
CA ILE A 150 -17.37 -21.55 5.33
C ILE A 150 -18.02 -22.12 6.60
N LYS A 151 -17.29 -22.12 7.73
CA LYS A 151 -17.75 -22.73 8.99
C LYS A 151 -18.89 -21.96 9.63
N ASN A 152 -18.84 -20.63 9.60
CA ASN A 152 -19.72 -19.78 10.39
C ASN A 152 -20.90 -19.25 9.59
N ASN A 153 -20.76 -19.13 8.26
CA ASN A 153 -21.74 -18.44 7.41
C ASN A 153 -22.21 -19.29 6.21
N ASN A 154 -21.84 -20.59 6.16
CA ASN A 154 -22.19 -21.52 5.09
C ASN A 154 -21.81 -21.00 3.69
N LEU A 155 -20.70 -20.25 3.61
CA LEU A 155 -20.19 -19.69 2.38
C LEU A 155 -19.56 -20.80 1.52
N ASN A 156 -20.08 -21.01 0.30
CA ASN A 156 -19.56 -22.06 -0.60
C ASN A 156 -19.11 -21.53 -1.97
N LEU A 157 -19.57 -20.34 -2.39
CA LEU A 157 -19.22 -19.76 -3.68
C LEU A 157 -18.05 -18.78 -3.54
N ILE A 158 -16.96 -19.08 -4.24
CA ILE A 158 -15.76 -18.24 -4.34
C ILE A 158 -15.64 -17.69 -5.76
N LEU A 159 -15.68 -16.37 -5.86
CA LEU A 159 -15.54 -15.58 -7.08
C LEU A 159 -14.13 -15.01 -7.10
N LYS A 160 -13.37 -15.20 -8.19
CA LYS A 160 -11.94 -14.81 -8.21
C LYS A 160 -11.50 -14.04 -9.45
N GLU A 161 -10.79 -12.95 -9.22
CA GLU A 161 -10.09 -12.16 -10.25
C GLU A 161 -9.05 -13.01 -11.00
N GLY A 162 -8.88 -12.76 -12.30
CA GLY A 162 -7.82 -13.39 -13.12
C GLY A 162 -8.07 -14.86 -13.44
N GLY A 163 -9.19 -15.43 -12.98
CA GLY A 163 -9.67 -16.73 -13.40
C GLY A 163 -10.76 -16.58 -14.48
N ILE A 164 -10.67 -17.36 -15.55
CA ILE A 164 -11.79 -17.58 -16.51
C ILE A 164 -12.44 -18.97 -16.25
N SER A 165 -11.73 -19.85 -15.54
CA SER A 165 -12.15 -21.23 -15.30
C SER A 165 -12.71 -21.43 -13.90
N ASN A 166 -13.70 -22.32 -13.78
CA ASN A 166 -14.29 -22.76 -12.51
C ASN A 166 -13.45 -23.87 -11.85
N ARG A 167 -12.12 -23.75 -11.95
CA ARG A 167 -11.19 -24.81 -11.57
C ARG A 167 -11.37 -25.18 -10.10
N ASN A 168 -11.56 -26.48 -9.86
CA ASN A 168 -11.71 -27.06 -8.55
C ASN A 168 -10.74 -28.24 -8.42
N TYR A 169 -10.02 -28.32 -7.31
CA TYR A 169 -9.00 -29.32 -7.04
C TYR A 169 -9.50 -30.46 -6.14
N SER A 170 -10.81 -30.57 -5.93
CA SER A 170 -11.42 -31.63 -5.12
C SER A 170 -11.08 -33.04 -5.61
N TYR A 171 -10.80 -33.23 -6.91
CA TYR A 171 -10.36 -34.51 -7.46
C TYR A 171 -9.05 -35.02 -6.82
N LEU A 172 -8.17 -34.13 -6.33
CA LEU A 172 -6.93 -34.52 -5.64
C LEU A 172 -7.17 -35.26 -4.33
N ARG A 173 -8.36 -35.11 -3.73
CA ARG A 173 -8.74 -35.80 -2.48
C ARG A 173 -8.75 -37.32 -2.64
N PHE A 174 -9.03 -37.81 -3.86
CA PHE A 174 -8.96 -39.23 -4.19
C PHE A 174 -7.52 -39.73 -4.32
N TRP A 175 -6.62 -38.91 -4.86
CA TRP A 175 -5.26 -39.31 -5.23
C TRP A 175 -4.23 -39.14 -4.09
N ALA A 176 -4.49 -38.28 -3.11
CA ALA A 176 -3.52 -37.96 -2.07
C ALA A 176 -4.16 -37.69 -0.70
N SER A 177 -3.49 -38.17 0.35
CA SER A 177 -3.86 -37.87 1.73
C SER A 177 -3.81 -36.37 2.02
N LEU A 178 -4.62 -35.92 2.99
CA LEU A 178 -4.68 -34.52 3.40
C LEU A 178 -3.29 -33.95 3.76
N GLY A 179 -2.43 -34.73 4.42
CA GLY A 179 -1.07 -34.32 4.76
C GLY A 179 -0.20 -34.03 3.54
N LYS A 180 -0.21 -34.91 2.52
CA LYS A 180 0.54 -34.70 1.27
C LYS A 180 0.01 -33.50 0.49
N ARG A 181 -1.31 -33.35 0.42
CA ARG A 181 -1.95 -32.20 -0.23
C ARG A 181 -1.56 -30.88 0.44
N LYS A 182 -1.62 -30.82 1.78
CA LYS A 182 -1.20 -29.65 2.57
C LYS A 182 0.26 -29.27 2.31
N GLN A 183 1.16 -30.26 2.34
CA GLN A 183 2.57 -30.03 2.07
C GLN A 183 2.78 -29.45 0.66
N LYS A 184 2.22 -30.09 -0.37
CA LYS A 184 2.43 -29.64 -1.74
C LYS A 184 1.78 -28.29 -2.03
N ALA A 185 0.59 -28.05 -1.48
CA ALA A 185 -0.08 -26.76 -1.61
C ALA A 185 0.73 -25.63 -0.95
N ASP A 186 1.35 -25.88 0.20
CA ASP A 186 2.18 -24.89 0.89
C ASP A 186 3.45 -24.53 0.10
N GLU A 187 4.10 -25.53 -0.52
CA GLU A 187 5.23 -25.30 -1.43
C GLU A 187 4.82 -24.38 -2.60
N LEU A 188 3.73 -24.72 -3.29
CA LEU A 188 3.25 -23.95 -4.44
C LEU A 188 2.72 -22.55 -4.06
N LEU A 189 2.21 -22.39 -2.85
CA LEU A 189 1.81 -21.09 -2.30
C LEU A 189 3.04 -20.19 -2.08
N LYS A 190 4.15 -20.73 -1.55
CA LYS A 190 5.42 -20.01 -1.38
C LYS A 190 6.07 -19.63 -2.72
N GLU A 191 5.87 -20.44 -3.75
CA GLU A 191 6.33 -20.17 -5.11
C GLU A 191 5.46 -19.16 -5.87
N GLY A 192 4.34 -18.70 -5.29
CA GLY A 192 3.38 -17.79 -5.94
C GLY A 192 2.56 -18.45 -7.06
N VAL A 193 2.51 -19.79 -7.11
CA VAL A 193 1.77 -20.56 -8.11
C VAL A 193 0.30 -20.72 -7.71
N LEU A 194 0.04 -20.93 -6.41
CA LEU A 194 -1.32 -21.01 -5.87
C LEU A 194 -1.72 -19.72 -5.18
N ARG A 195 -3.02 -19.45 -5.17
CA ARG A 195 -3.66 -18.44 -4.30
C ARG A 195 -4.31 -19.06 -3.06
N GLY A 196 -4.72 -18.23 -2.12
CA GLY A 196 -5.23 -18.63 -0.80
C GLY A 196 -6.46 -19.53 -0.88
N GLU A 197 -7.39 -19.23 -1.78
CA GLU A 197 -8.59 -20.03 -2.01
C GLU A 197 -8.27 -21.39 -2.64
N GLU A 198 -7.27 -21.45 -3.52
CA GLU A 198 -6.82 -22.69 -4.15
C GLU A 198 -6.04 -23.55 -3.16
N TYR A 199 -5.16 -22.92 -2.37
CA TYR A 199 -4.50 -23.54 -1.24
C TYR A 199 -5.54 -24.18 -0.33
N LEU A 200 -6.58 -23.45 0.09
CA LEU A 200 -7.60 -23.99 0.98
C LEU A 200 -8.32 -25.18 0.36
N ASN A 201 -8.68 -25.11 -0.92
CA ASN A 201 -9.37 -26.20 -1.60
C ASN A 201 -8.56 -27.49 -1.68
N ILE A 202 -7.24 -27.37 -1.88
CA ILE A 202 -6.30 -28.50 -1.88
C ILE A 202 -6.00 -28.96 -0.45
N ALA A 203 -5.86 -28.04 0.50
CA ALA A 203 -5.45 -28.27 1.89
C ALA A 203 -6.60 -28.62 2.85
N SER A 204 -7.82 -28.79 2.35
CA SER A 204 -9.01 -29.14 3.12
C SER A 204 -9.95 -30.04 2.32
N ASP A 205 -11.10 -30.39 2.92
CA ASP A 205 -12.16 -31.16 2.26
C ASP A 205 -13.49 -30.38 2.15
N TYR A 206 -13.45 -29.05 2.38
CA TYR A 206 -14.65 -28.21 2.33
C TYR A 206 -15.33 -28.23 0.94
N PRO A 207 -16.66 -28.17 0.87
CA PRO A 207 -17.42 -28.12 -0.38
C PRO A 207 -17.36 -26.72 -1.00
N MET A 208 -16.22 -26.40 -1.63
CA MET A 208 -16.03 -25.11 -2.28
C MET A 208 -16.41 -25.18 -3.76
N SER A 209 -17.05 -24.12 -4.26
CA SER A 209 -17.34 -23.91 -5.68
C SER A 209 -16.66 -22.62 -6.14
N PHE A 210 -16.14 -22.63 -7.37
CA PHE A 210 -15.37 -21.53 -7.92
C PHE A 210 -16.02 -20.94 -9.16
N GLN A 211 -15.90 -19.63 -9.31
CA GLN A 211 -16.15 -18.91 -10.54
C GLN A 211 -15.03 -17.93 -10.82
N GLY A 212 -14.45 -18.05 -12.01
CA GLY A 212 -13.62 -17.01 -12.56
C GLY A 212 -14.49 -15.83 -13.03
N ILE A 213 -14.22 -14.62 -12.56
CA ILE A 213 -15.01 -13.42 -12.90
C ILE A 213 -14.35 -12.54 -13.97
N GLU A 214 -13.32 -13.05 -14.63
CA GLU A 214 -12.54 -12.33 -15.62
C GLU A 214 -13.12 -12.37 -17.04
N ASP A 215 -12.96 -11.32 -17.84
CA ASP A 215 -13.11 -11.40 -19.31
C ASP A 215 -11.80 -11.78 -19.99
N LYS A 216 -11.85 -12.80 -20.85
CA LYS A 216 -10.65 -13.34 -21.48
C LYS A 216 -9.92 -12.31 -22.32
N ASN A 217 -10.63 -11.54 -23.13
CA ASN A 217 -10.01 -10.64 -24.08
C ASN A 217 -9.37 -9.45 -23.35
N MET A 218 -10.06 -8.93 -22.34
CA MET A 218 -9.54 -7.82 -21.52
C MET A 218 -8.35 -8.26 -20.67
N TYR A 219 -8.38 -9.48 -20.14
CA TYR A 219 -7.24 -10.04 -19.41
C TYR A 219 -6.01 -10.22 -20.30
N GLU A 220 -6.18 -10.79 -21.50
CA GLU A 220 -5.11 -10.94 -22.48
C GLU A 220 -4.57 -9.58 -22.93
N GLU A 221 -5.44 -8.58 -23.17
CA GLU A 221 -5.05 -7.21 -23.50
C GLU A 221 -4.23 -6.56 -22.37
N GLN A 222 -4.65 -6.72 -21.12
CA GLN A 222 -3.94 -6.16 -19.97
C GLN A 222 -2.56 -6.81 -19.78
N ILE A 223 -2.45 -8.14 -19.91
CA ILE A 223 -1.15 -8.83 -19.86
C ILE A 223 -0.24 -8.37 -21.00
N ASN A 224 -0.76 -8.28 -22.23
CA ASN A 224 0.03 -7.84 -23.36
C ASN A 224 0.58 -6.44 -23.12
N THR A 225 -0.26 -5.54 -22.58
CA THR A 225 0.17 -4.19 -22.20
C THR A 225 1.25 -4.22 -21.13
N LEU A 226 1.14 -5.08 -20.12
CA LEU A 226 2.18 -5.27 -19.10
C LEU A 226 3.51 -5.77 -19.69
N TRP A 227 3.47 -6.68 -20.68
CA TRP A 227 4.66 -7.13 -21.40
C TRP A 227 5.29 -6.03 -22.24
N GLU A 228 4.49 -5.19 -22.90
CA GLU A 228 5.00 -4.00 -23.60
C GLU A 228 5.65 -3.01 -22.62
N MET A 229 5.03 -2.77 -21.46
CA MET A 229 5.61 -1.95 -20.39
C MET A 229 6.99 -2.46 -19.96
N ASP A 230 7.15 -3.78 -19.82
CA ASP A 230 8.43 -4.37 -19.39
C ASP A 230 9.60 -4.12 -20.36
N LYS A 231 9.33 -3.82 -21.64
CA LYS A 231 10.39 -3.53 -22.62
C LYS A 231 11.12 -2.22 -22.33
N PHE A 232 10.44 -1.25 -21.70
CA PHE A 232 11.00 0.08 -21.44
C PHE A 232 11.00 0.47 -19.95
N LYS A 233 10.34 -0.29 -19.08
CA LYS A 233 10.14 0.03 -17.66
C LYS A 233 11.43 0.43 -16.94
N ASP A 234 12.51 -0.33 -17.10
CA ASP A 234 13.75 -0.07 -16.35
C ASP A 234 14.42 1.25 -16.79
N ILE A 235 14.39 1.55 -18.09
CA ILE A 235 14.90 2.83 -18.64
C ILE A 235 14.01 4.00 -18.21
N ALA A 236 12.69 3.81 -18.22
CA ALA A 236 11.74 4.82 -17.75
C ALA A 236 11.88 5.09 -16.25
N LEU A 237 12.08 4.05 -15.43
CA LEU A 237 12.33 4.21 -14.00
C LEU A 237 13.66 4.91 -13.73
N GLU A 238 14.71 4.64 -14.51
CA GLU A 238 15.97 5.40 -14.40
C GLU A 238 15.74 6.89 -14.70
N TYR A 239 14.97 7.21 -15.74
CA TYR A 239 14.58 8.58 -16.08
C TYR A 239 13.83 9.26 -14.93
N VAL A 240 12.74 8.64 -14.45
CA VAL A 240 11.94 9.17 -13.33
C VAL A 240 12.82 9.37 -12.09
N ASN A 241 13.69 8.42 -11.77
CA ASN A 241 14.56 8.51 -10.60
C ASN A 241 15.55 9.68 -10.69
N LYS A 242 16.16 9.94 -11.86
CA LYS A 242 17.05 11.11 -12.04
C LYS A 242 16.29 12.42 -11.82
N LEU A 243 15.09 12.54 -12.36
CA LEU A 243 14.25 13.72 -12.16
C LEU A 243 13.80 13.86 -10.70
N THR A 244 13.46 12.76 -10.02
CA THR A 244 13.09 12.77 -8.59
C THR A 244 14.26 13.25 -7.73
N VAL A 245 15.49 12.78 -7.97
CA VAL A 245 16.69 13.25 -7.27
C VAL A 245 16.93 14.75 -7.49
N ALA A 246 16.75 15.23 -8.73
CA ALA A 246 16.85 16.66 -9.04
C ALA A 246 15.76 17.48 -8.32
N ALA A 247 14.51 17.02 -8.35
CA ALA A 247 13.40 17.66 -7.66
C ALA A 247 13.64 17.72 -6.15
N ASP A 248 14.07 16.61 -5.53
CA ASP A 248 14.40 16.57 -4.10
C ASP A 248 15.54 17.51 -3.72
N THR A 249 16.55 17.65 -4.58
CA THR A 249 17.63 18.62 -4.36
C THR A 249 17.11 20.06 -4.44
N LEU A 250 16.20 20.34 -5.38
CA LEU A 250 15.57 21.65 -5.53
C LEU A 250 14.63 21.99 -4.37
N LYS A 251 13.94 21.01 -3.77
CA LYS A 251 13.07 21.23 -2.60
C LYS A 251 13.85 21.91 -1.48
N LEU A 252 15.09 21.48 -1.23
CA LEU A 252 15.97 22.08 -0.21
C LEU A 252 16.31 23.56 -0.43
N LYS A 253 16.07 24.09 -1.63
CA LYS A 253 16.33 25.50 -2.00
C LYS A 253 15.07 26.31 -2.23
N ILE A 254 14.01 25.68 -2.73
CA ILE A 254 12.77 26.35 -3.17
C ILE A 254 11.68 26.29 -2.10
N TYR A 255 11.55 25.17 -1.37
CA TYR A 255 10.49 25.02 -0.37
C TYR A 255 10.74 25.91 0.84
N ASN A 256 9.64 26.42 1.42
CA ASN A 256 9.66 27.03 2.75
C ASN A 256 9.71 25.94 3.84
N ALA A 257 9.80 26.38 5.10
CA ALA A 257 9.92 25.46 6.23
C ALA A 257 8.72 24.50 6.38
N ASP A 258 7.49 25.00 6.16
CA ASP A 258 6.27 24.20 6.30
C ASP A 258 6.20 23.10 5.21
N LEU A 259 6.57 23.44 3.96
CA LEU A 259 6.66 22.49 2.85
C LEU A 259 7.75 21.43 3.08
N LEU A 260 8.90 21.81 3.64
CA LEU A 260 9.97 20.85 3.98
C LEU A 260 9.56 19.92 5.12
N GLU A 261 8.84 20.43 6.12
CA GLU A 261 8.29 19.62 7.21
C GLU A 261 7.31 18.57 6.67
N MET A 262 6.40 19.00 5.79
CA MET A 262 5.43 18.12 5.16
C MET A 262 6.08 17.07 4.24
N ASP A 263 7.03 17.46 3.39
CA ASP A 263 7.77 16.54 2.50
C ASP A 263 8.52 15.48 3.31
N LYS A 264 9.19 15.89 4.41
CA LYS A 264 9.86 14.97 5.32
C LYS A 264 8.86 14.03 6.00
N ALA A 265 7.74 14.53 6.50
CA ALA A 265 6.73 13.70 7.15
C ALA A 265 6.16 12.65 6.18
N LYS A 266 5.92 13.03 4.92
CA LYS A 266 5.49 12.09 3.87
C LYS A 266 6.56 11.05 3.60
N LYS A 267 7.83 11.44 3.41
CA LYS A 267 8.94 10.50 3.20
C LYS A 267 9.14 9.54 4.37
N ASP A 268 9.04 10.03 5.60
CA ASP A 268 9.16 9.20 6.81
C ASP A 268 7.98 8.22 6.91
N TYR A 269 6.76 8.64 6.54
CA TYR A 269 5.60 7.76 6.45
C TYR A 269 5.76 6.71 5.35
N GLU A 270 6.21 7.13 4.17
CA GLU A 270 6.49 6.25 3.03
C GLU A 270 7.64 5.27 3.31
N SER A 271 8.56 5.63 4.20
CA SER A 271 9.70 4.78 4.61
C SER A 271 9.45 4.01 5.92
N GLU A 272 8.21 4.03 6.43
CA GLU A 272 7.79 3.36 7.68
C GLU A 272 8.52 3.85 8.96
N ILE A 273 9.21 4.98 8.88
CA ILE A 273 9.79 5.66 10.04
C ILE A 273 8.67 6.28 10.88
N LEU A 274 7.60 6.74 10.22
CA LEU A 274 6.42 7.35 10.81
C LEU A 274 5.19 6.47 10.58
N GLY A 275 4.38 6.24 11.61
CA GLY A 275 3.09 5.56 11.47
C GLY A 275 1.97 6.50 11.02
N LEU A 276 0.84 5.95 10.54
CA LEU A 276 -0.31 6.70 10.03
C LEU A 276 -0.77 7.83 10.97
N THR A 277 -1.07 7.51 12.23
CA THR A 277 -1.56 8.50 13.21
C THR A 277 -0.58 9.65 13.40
N ALA A 278 0.72 9.37 13.38
CA ALA A 278 1.75 10.39 13.55
C ALA A 278 1.90 11.25 12.28
N TYR A 279 1.75 10.64 11.10
CA TYR A 279 1.69 11.36 9.83
C TYR A 279 0.50 12.32 9.77
N TYR A 280 -0.72 11.84 10.01
CA TYR A 280 -1.93 12.67 10.02
C TYR A 280 -1.91 13.75 11.10
N LYS A 281 -1.30 13.48 12.26
CA LYS A 281 -1.06 14.50 13.29
C LYS A 281 -0.13 15.61 12.78
N SER A 282 0.90 15.28 12.01
CA SER A 282 1.79 16.29 11.42
C SER A 282 1.04 17.19 10.43
N LEU A 283 0.16 16.62 9.60
CA LEU A 283 -0.71 17.38 8.70
C LEU A 283 -1.65 18.30 9.49
N ASN A 284 -2.27 17.79 10.56
CA ASN A 284 -3.17 18.58 11.41
C ASN A 284 -2.45 19.77 12.06
N ASN A 285 -1.20 19.61 12.49
CA ASN A 285 -0.44 20.74 13.05
C ASN A 285 -0.29 21.89 12.05
N ILE A 286 -0.03 21.57 10.77
CA ILE A 286 0.05 22.56 9.68
C ILE A 286 -1.32 23.19 9.45
N ILE A 287 -2.38 22.39 9.35
CA ILE A 287 -3.77 22.83 9.18
C ILE A 287 -4.18 23.84 10.25
N GLN A 288 -3.91 23.53 11.53
CA GLN A 288 -4.23 24.41 12.66
C GLN A 288 -3.39 25.69 12.62
N LYS A 289 -2.08 25.58 12.37
CA LYS A 289 -1.16 26.73 12.26
C LYS A 289 -1.57 27.72 11.17
N LYS A 290 -2.13 27.23 10.06
CA LYS A 290 -2.49 28.01 8.87
C LYS A 290 -3.98 28.27 8.73
N ASN A 291 -4.80 27.78 9.67
CA ASN A 291 -6.26 27.88 9.65
C ASN A 291 -6.87 27.39 8.30
N ILE A 292 -6.42 26.22 7.84
CA ILE A 292 -6.87 25.63 6.58
C ILE A 292 -8.23 24.98 6.80
N ASP A 293 -9.23 25.35 5.99
CA ASP A 293 -10.54 24.72 6.02
C ASP A 293 -10.45 23.26 5.54
N VAL A 294 -10.80 22.32 6.41
CA VAL A 294 -10.82 20.88 6.11
C VAL A 294 -12.19 20.26 6.35
N ALA A 295 -13.26 21.05 6.40
CA ALA A 295 -14.61 20.57 6.74
C ALA A 295 -15.12 19.46 5.80
N LYS A 296 -14.66 19.43 4.55
CA LYS A 296 -15.01 18.40 3.56
C LYS A 296 -14.29 17.06 3.74
N PHE A 297 -13.24 17.00 4.57
CA PHE A 297 -12.44 15.79 4.83
C PHE A 297 -12.93 15.16 6.13
N THR A 298 -13.99 14.36 6.01
CA THR A 298 -14.73 13.84 7.15
C THR A 298 -13.93 12.76 7.85
N GLU A 299 -13.26 11.88 7.10
CA GLU A 299 -12.49 10.79 7.68
C GLU A 299 -11.19 11.29 8.32
N PHE A 300 -10.55 12.29 7.72
CA PHE A 300 -9.45 13.02 8.37
C PHE A 300 -9.91 13.57 9.73
N SER A 301 -11.05 14.26 9.76
CA SER A 301 -11.60 14.86 10.99
C SER A 301 -11.93 13.80 12.04
N ASN A 302 -12.48 12.67 11.63
CA ASN A 302 -12.74 11.51 12.49
C ASN A 302 -11.44 10.97 13.10
N LEU A 303 -10.40 10.76 12.28
CA LEU A 303 -9.11 10.24 12.76
C LEU A 303 -8.43 11.19 13.76
N ILE A 304 -8.47 12.51 13.51
CA ILE A 304 -7.94 13.50 14.45
C ILE A 304 -8.72 13.46 15.77
N LYS A 305 -10.06 13.42 15.72
CA LYS A 305 -10.90 13.30 16.91
C LYS A 305 -10.57 12.04 17.71
N ILE A 306 -10.40 10.89 17.05
CA ILE A 306 -10.00 9.62 17.67
C ILE A 306 -8.68 9.79 18.41
N ASN A 307 -7.66 10.35 17.77
CA ASN A 307 -6.33 10.56 18.36
C ASN A 307 -6.37 11.55 19.56
N GLU A 308 -7.20 12.59 19.49
CA GLU A 308 -7.39 13.52 20.61
C GLU A 308 -8.05 12.85 21.82
N LEU A 309 -9.07 12.02 21.59
CA LEU A 309 -9.72 11.25 22.65
C LEU A 309 -8.77 10.22 23.27
N GLU A 310 -7.97 9.51 22.46
CA GLU A 310 -6.92 8.59 22.96
C GLU A 310 -5.93 9.29 23.89
N GLN A 311 -5.50 10.51 23.54
CA GLN A 311 -4.59 11.30 24.35
C GLN A 311 -5.23 11.81 25.65
N LYS A 312 -6.50 12.25 25.60
CA LYS A 312 -7.24 12.74 26.78
C LYS A 312 -7.51 11.64 27.80
N ILE A 313 -7.94 10.46 27.33
CA ILE A 313 -8.28 9.33 28.21
C ILE A 313 -7.01 8.61 28.67
N GLY A 314 -6.03 8.47 27.78
CA GLY A 314 -4.81 7.71 28.01
C GLY A 314 -5.02 6.21 27.76
N ILE A 315 -4.33 5.69 26.74
CA ILE A 315 -4.44 4.30 26.25
C ILE A 315 -4.35 3.27 27.40
N THR A 316 -3.44 3.45 28.36
CA THR A 316 -3.27 2.52 29.49
C THR A 316 -4.49 2.45 30.40
N LYS A 317 -5.24 3.54 30.57
CA LYS A 317 -6.47 3.53 31.38
C LYS A 317 -7.60 2.83 30.65
N MET A 318 -7.70 3.05 29.33
CA MET A 318 -8.67 2.37 28.46
C MET A 318 -8.47 0.86 28.51
N LEU A 319 -7.23 0.39 28.33
CA LEU A 319 -6.91 -1.04 28.34
C LEU A 319 -7.15 -1.72 29.69
N ASN A 320 -6.94 -0.99 30.80
CA ASN A 320 -7.08 -1.55 32.15
C ASN A 320 -8.47 -1.35 32.77
N GLY A 321 -9.42 -0.72 32.04
CA GLY A 321 -10.79 -0.47 32.50
C GLY A 321 -10.94 0.47 33.69
N LYS A 322 -9.87 1.22 34.05
CA LYS A 322 -9.87 2.14 35.22
C LYS A 322 -10.26 3.55 34.81
N LEU A 323 -11.49 3.70 34.31
CA LEU A 323 -12.04 4.97 33.85
C LEU A 323 -12.97 5.57 34.92
N ASN A 324 -12.83 6.87 35.19
CA ASN A 324 -13.83 7.63 35.94
C ASN A 324 -15.06 7.94 35.05
N ASP A 325 -16.11 8.52 35.61
CA ASP A 325 -17.38 8.70 34.88
C ASP A 325 -17.28 9.69 33.70
N GLU A 326 -16.42 10.71 33.79
CA GLU A 326 -16.14 11.62 32.67
C GLU A 326 -15.33 10.90 31.57
N GLU A 327 -14.32 10.12 31.95
CA GLU A 327 -13.50 9.32 31.05
C GLU A 327 -14.30 8.23 30.35
N LYS A 328 -15.31 7.63 31.01
CA LYS A 328 -16.25 6.70 30.37
C LYS A 328 -17.04 7.36 29.26
N LYS A 329 -17.57 8.56 29.48
CA LYS A 329 -18.28 9.31 28.44
C LYS A 329 -17.38 9.63 27.24
N LEU A 330 -16.14 10.04 27.50
CA LEU A 330 -15.15 10.26 26.44
C LEU A 330 -14.79 8.96 25.71
N TYR A 331 -14.73 7.84 26.44
CA TYR A 331 -14.51 6.53 25.86
C TYR A 331 -15.68 6.10 24.96
N ASP A 332 -16.93 6.34 25.35
CA ASP A 332 -18.09 6.08 24.51
C ASP A 332 -18.05 6.91 23.21
N GLU A 333 -17.63 8.18 23.31
CA GLU A 333 -17.40 9.04 22.13
C GLU A 333 -16.26 8.51 21.24
N TYR A 334 -15.18 8.01 21.84
CA TYR A 334 -14.05 7.40 21.13
C TYR A 334 -14.49 6.15 20.37
N GLN A 335 -15.24 5.27 21.03
CA GLN A 335 -15.81 4.06 20.46
C GLN A 335 -16.75 4.40 19.29
N SER A 336 -17.62 5.40 19.47
CA SER A 336 -18.50 5.87 18.40
C SER A 336 -17.74 6.45 17.20
N ALA A 337 -16.67 7.20 17.44
CA ALA A 337 -15.84 7.77 16.38
C ALA A 337 -15.06 6.67 15.63
N LEU A 338 -14.48 5.71 16.34
CA LEU A 338 -13.80 4.55 15.75
C LEU A 338 -14.74 3.76 14.84
N LYS A 339 -15.96 3.45 15.29
CA LYS A 339 -16.94 2.68 14.50
C LYS A 339 -17.38 3.40 13.22
N LYS A 340 -17.31 4.73 13.20
CA LYS A 340 -17.68 5.55 12.04
C LYS A 340 -16.54 5.75 11.04
N LEU A 341 -15.30 5.56 11.47
CA LEU A 341 -14.12 5.79 10.62
C LEU A 341 -14.12 4.78 9.47
N ASN A 342 -14.24 5.27 8.24
CA ASN A 342 -14.06 4.47 7.05
C ASN A 342 -12.64 4.65 6.53
N VAL A 343 -11.82 3.61 6.67
CA VAL A 343 -10.39 3.68 6.35
C VAL A 343 -10.15 3.80 4.83
N ASN A 344 -10.99 3.16 4.00
CA ASN A 344 -10.89 3.31 2.55
C ASN A 344 -11.16 4.76 2.12
N ASN A 345 -12.19 5.40 2.71
CA ASN A 345 -12.50 6.80 2.45
C ASN A 345 -11.43 7.75 3.00
N LEU A 346 -10.77 7.40 4.12
CA LEU A 346 -9.60 8.15 4.62
C LEU A 346 -8.49 8.21 3.57
N PHE A 347 -8.17 7.08 2.94
CA PHE A 347 -7.16 7.05 1.87
C PHE A 347 -7.60 7.77 0.60
N LYS A 348 -8.91 7.78 0.31
CA LYS A 348 -9.45 8.64 -0.77
C LYS A 348 -9.24 10.12 -0.48
N GLU A 349 -9.38 10.52 0.77
CA GLU A 349 -9.17 11.89 1.22
C GLU A 349 -7.69 12.30 1.21
N GLU A 350 -6.74 11.37 1.44
CA GLU A 350 -5.31 11.64 1.66
C GLU A 350 -4.70 12.54 0.57
N LEU A 351 -4.77 12.14 -0.70
CA LEU A 351 -4.16 12.88 -1.80
C LEU A 351 -4.77 14.28 -1.97
N LEU A 352 -6.09 14.39 -1.83
CA LEU A 352 -6.81 15.66 -1.95
C LEU A 352 -6.51 16.59 -0.77
N LEU A 353 -6.34 16.04 0.43
CA LEU A 353 -5.96 16.77 1.63
C LEU A 353 -4.54 17.30 1.51
N GLU A 354 -3.59 16.44 1.12
CA GLU A 354 -2.19 16.82 0.92
C GLU A 354 -2.07 17.96 -0.10
N ASN A 355 -2.74 17.85 -1.25
CA ASN A 355 -2.73 18.91 -2.26
C ASN A 355 -3.33 20.20 -1.73
N LYS A 356 -4.43 20.15 -0.97
CA LYS A 356 -5.03 21.35 -0.37
C LYS A 356 -4.09 22.02 0.64
N ILE A 357 -3.38 21.23 1.45
CA ILE A 357 -2.38 21.77 2.39
C ILE A 357 -1.25 22.43 1.60
N HIS A 358 -0.69 21.74 0.60
CA HIS A 358 0.36 22.26 -0.26
C HIS A 358 -0.03 23.60 -0.92
N GLU A 359 -1.24 23.69 -1.47
CA GLU A 359 -1.76 24.92 -2.06
C GLU A 359 -1.83 26.09 -1.07
N ALA A 360 -2.27 25.82 0.16
CA ALA A 360 -2.43 26.82 1.20
C ALA A 360 -1.10 27.30 1.79
N ILE A 361 -0.06 26.44 1.84
CA ILE A 361 1.23 26.77 2.44
C ILE A 361 2.30 27.19 1.44
N SER A 362 2.05 27.05 0.14
CA SER A 362 2.96 27.54 -0.90
C SER A 362 2.87 29.06 -1.06
N GLU A 363 4.02 29.72 -0.98
CA GLU A 363 4.14 31.19 -0.98
C GLU A 363 4.38 31.78 -2.38
N ASN A 364 4.80 30.97 -3.35
CA ASN A 364 5.10 31.40 -4.71
C ASN A 364 4.86 30.30 -5.75
N ASP A 365 4.91 30.67 -7.03
CA ASP A 365 4.64 29.76 -8.15
C ASP A 365 5.70 28.68 -8.33
N ASP A 366 6.96 28.94 -7.97
CA ASP A 366 8.03 27.93 -8.05
C ASP A 366 7.81 26.79 -7.07
N GLN A 367 7.35 27.09 -5.84
CA GLN A 367 6.97 26.09 -4.85
C GLN A 367 5.80 25.23 -5.33
N LYS A 368 4.76 25.86 -5.88
CA LYS A 368 3.61 25.15 -6.46
C LYS A 368 4.01 24.28 -7.64
N ALA A 369 4.86 24.79 -8.52
CA ALA A 369 5.34 24.06 -9.69
C ALA A 369 6.21 22.87 -9.27
N LEU A 370 7.13 23.03 -8.32
CA LEU A 370 7.97 21.94 -7.83
C LEU A 370 7.16 20.87 -7.09
N HIS A 371 6.09 21.24 -6.39
CA HIS A 371 5.13 20.28 -5.82
C HIS A 371 4.46 19.45 -6.91
N ARG A 372 3.89 20.09 -7.93
CA ARG A 372 3.26 19.39 -9.07
C ARG A 372 4.24 18.44 -9.76
N VAL A 373 5.49 18.88 -10.00
CA VAL A 373 6.54 18.04 -10.57
C VAL A 373 6.82 16.83 -9.69
N SER A 374 6.95 17.03 -8.38
CA SER A 374 7.23 15.94 -7.44
C SER A 374 6.07 14.93 -7.37
N ALA A 375 4.82 15.42 -7.38
CA ALA A 375 3.63 14.58 -7.40
C ALA A 375 3.54 13.77 -8.69
N ALA A 376 3.77 14.41 -9.85
CA ALA A 376 3.77 13.74 -11.15
C ALA A 376 4.83 12.62 -11.22
N LEU A 377 6.05 12.89 -10.76
CA LEU A 377 7.14 11.90 -10.73
C LEU A 377 6.83 10.72 -9.81
N SER A 378 6.24 10.97 -8.63
CA SER A 378 5.80 9.90 -7.71
C SER A 378 4.73 9.00 -8.35
N ILE A 379 3.74 9.60 -9.03
CA ILE A 379 2.69 8.86 -9.73
C ILE A 379 3.25 8.08 -10.93
N MET A 380 4.15 8.67 -11.72
CA MET A 380 4.82 7.98 -12.83
C MET A 380 5.65 6.77 -12.35
N ASP A 381 6.37 6.90 -11.23
CA ASP A 381 7.09 5.79 -10.62
C ASP A 381 6.14 4.63 -10.25
N LYS A 382 5.02 4.96 -9.59
CA LYS A 382 3.98 3.98 -9.21
C LYS A 382 3.29 3.35 -10.41
N MET A 383 3.06 4.12 -11.48
CA MET A 383 2.54 3.62 -12.76
C MET A 383 3.44 2.55 -13.36
N LEU A 384 4.73 2.85 -13.51
CA LEU A 384 5.72 1.94 -14.10
C LEU A 384 5.89 0.66 -13.25
N LYS A 385 5.76 0.79 -11.92
CA LYS A 385 5.85 -0.33 -10.98
C LYS A 385 4.54 -1.14 -10.84
N VAL A 386 3.43 -0.68 -11.41
CA VAL A 386 2.11 -1.33 -11.27
C VAL A 386 1.66 -1.34 -9.80
N LYS A 387 1.84 -0.19 -9.13
CA LYS A 387 1.55 0.03 -7.70
C LYS A 387 0.66 1.25 -7.44
N LEU A 388 0.15 1.86 -8.51
CA LEU A 388 -0.74 3.02 -8.48
C LEU A 388 -2.10 2.64 -7.87
N VAL A 389 -2.64 3.49 -7.01
CA VAL A 389 -4.01 3.34 -6.49
C VAL A 389 -5.02 4.12 -7.36
N PRO A 390 -6.33 3.80 -7.31
CA PRO A 390 -7.33 4.43 -8.17
C PRO A 390 -7.39 5.96 -8.06
N GLU A 391 -7.17 6.52 -6.88
CA GLU A 391 -7.24 7.97 -6.65
C GLU A 391 -6.06 8.70 -7.29
N GLU A 392 -4.89 8.08 -7.32
CA GLU A 392 -3.71 8.59 -8.05
C GLU A 392 -3.90 8.48 -9.57
N TYR A 393 -4.60 7.44 -10.04
CA TYR A 393 -4.97 7.34 -11.45
C TYR A 393 -5.97 8.41 -11.86
N ASN A 394 -6.98 8.67 -11.04
CA ASN A 394 -7.94 9.77 -11.28
C ASN A 394 -7.23 11.13 -11.27
N TYR A 395 -6.31 11.35 -10.32
CA TYR A 395 -5.50 12.56 -10.31
C TYR A 395 -4.69 12.72 -11.62
N PHE A 396 -4.11 11.64 -12.13
CA PHE A 396 -3.45 11.66 -13.44
C PHE A 396 -4.40 12.03 -14.57
N LEU A 397 -5.59 11.41 -14.64
CA LEU A 397 -6.58 11.70 -15.68
C LEU A 397 -7.03 13.17 -15.66
N ASP A 398 -7.24 13.74 -14.47
CA ASP A 398 -7.67 15.12 -14.29
C ASP A 398 -6.55 16.14 -14.60
N ASN A 399 -5.29 15.72 -14.52
CA ASN A 399 -4.13 16.59 -14.63
C ASN A 399 -3.13 16.17 -15.71
N LYS A 400 -3.56 15.47 -16.78
CA LYS A 400 -2.67 14.91 -17.81
C LYS A 400 -1.58 15.85 -18.33
N LYS A 401 -1.88 17.14 -18.47
CA LYS A 401 -0.92 18.17 -18.91
C LYS A 401 0.30 18.33 -17.99
N ASP A 402 0.15 17.99 -16.70
CA ASP A 402 1.23 18.07 -15.71
C ASP A 402 2.13 16.82 -15.74
N PHE A 403 1.79 15.82 -16.58
CA PHE A 403 2.53 14.57 -16.76
C PHE A 403 3.33 14.52 -18.06
N ASP A 404 3.58 15.67 -18.69
CA ASP A 404 4.49 15.75 -19.82
C ASP A 404 5.96 15.64 -19.34
N PRO A 405 6.68 14.54 -19.67
CA PRO A 405 8.01 14.31 -19.14
C PRO A 405 9.02 15.38 -19.58
N GLN A 406 8.84 15.98 -20.76
CA GLN A 406 9.71 17.06 -21.24
C GLN A 406 9.49 18.33 -20.43
N VAL A 407 8.23 18.72 -20.19
CA VAL A 407 7.89 19.89 -19.36
C VAL A 407 8.45 19.75 -17.94
N LEU A 408 8.37 18.54 -17.37
CA LEU A 408 8.95 18.25 -16.05
C LEU A 408 10.48 18.44 -16.06
N ALA A 409 11.18 17.88 -17.05
CA ALA A 409 12.63 18.01 -17.18
C ALA A 409 13.07 19.47 -17.39
N ASP A 410 12.37 20.21 -18.27
CA ASP A 410 12.67 21.60 -18.59
C ASP A 410 12.54 22.51 -17.37
N PHE A 411 11.51 22.31 -16.55
CA PHE A 411 11.36 23.03 -15.28
C PHE A 411 12.56 22.79 -14.34
N LEU A 412 12.94 21.53 -14.14
CA LEU A 412 14.04 21.16 -13.25
C LEU A 412 15.39 21.70 -13.76
N LYS A 413 15.64 21.64 -15.07
CA LYS A 413 16.84 22.19 -15.71
C LYS A 413 16.92 23.70 -15.54
N LYS A 414 15.82 24.40 -15.84
CA LYS A 414 15.74 25.86 -15.67
C LYS A 414 16.08 26.26 -14.24
N LYS A 415 15.46 25.60 -13.24
CA LYS A 415 15.73 25.89 -11.83
C LYS A 415 17.13 25.50 -11.39
N SER A 416 17.69 24.43 -11.94
CA SER A 416 19.08 24.05 -11.68
C SER A 416 20.08 25.12 -12.13
N VAL A 417 19.85 25.72 -13.31
CA VAL A 417 20.68 26.80 -13.85
C VAL A 417 20.50 28.08 -13.03
N GLU A 418 19.26 28.50 -12.77
CA GLU A 418 18.95 29.71 -11.97
C GLU A 418 19.60 29.67 -10.58
N LEU A 419 19.68 28.48 -9.97
CA LEU A 419 20.25 28.26 -8.64
C LEU A 419 21.72 27.82 -8.65
N ASN A 420 22.36 27.72 -9.82
CA ASN A 420 23.75 27.28 -10.01
C ASN A 420 24.08 25.92 -9.35
N LEU A 421 23.17 24.95 -9.48
CA LEU A 421 23.31 23.64 -8.83
C LEU A 421 23.99 22.58 -9.71
N GLY A 422 23.98 22.75 -11.04
CA GLY A 422 24.60 21.80 -11.98
C GLY A 422 24.03 20.38 -11.86
N LEU A 423 22.70 20.26 -11.72
CA LEU A 423 22.02 18.98 -11.54
C LEU A 423 22.02 18.18 -12.84
N ASP A 424 22.23 16.86 -12.73
CA ASP A 424 22.05 15.92 -13.83
C ASP A 424 20.55 15.66 -14.03
N VAL A 425 19.95 16.39 -14.98
CA VAL A 425 18.55 16.18 -15.39
C VAL A 425 18.55 15.52 -16.76
N SER A 426 18.05 14.29 -16.80
CA SER A 426 18.02 13.44 -18.01
C SER A 426 17.24 14.06 -19.16
N ASP A 427 17.75 13.92 -20.38
CA ASP A 427 17.09 14.28 -21.64
C ASP A 427 16.28 13.12 -22.26
N ASN A 428 16.25 11.96 -21.61
CA ASN A 428 15.61 10.76 -22.15
C ASN A 428 14.08 10.75 -21.91
N TYR A 429 13.40 11.89 -22.06
CA TYR A 429 11.96 12.00 -21.84
C TYR A 429 11.13 11.16 -22.83
N TYR A 430 11.69 10.92 -24.03
CA TYR A 430 11.09 10.11 -25.09
C TYR A 430 10.67 8.71 -24.63
N VAL A 431 11.41 8.10 -23.70
CA VAL A 431 11.07 6.76 -23.19
C VAL A 431 9.68 6.72 -22.55
N ILE A 432 9.24 7.81 -21.93
CA ILE A 432 7.90 7.91 -21.35
C ILE A 432 6.92 8.47 -22.37
N SER A 433 7.24 9.56 -23.07
CA SER A 433 6.29 10.19 -24.00
C SER A 433 5.87 9.23 -25.12
N ASP A 434 6.80 8.46 -25.67
CA ASP A 434 6.55 7.53 -26.77
C ASP A 434 5.77 6.29 -26.31
N ASN A 435 5.77 6.02 -25.00
CA ASN A 435 5.11 4.84 -24.40
C ASN A 435 3.95 5.20 -23.46
N MET A 436 3.57 6.48 -23.35
CA MET A 436 2.52 6.93 -22.42
C MET A 436 1.19 6.24 -22.70
N SER A 437 0.83 6.07 -23.97
CA SER A 437 -0.39 5.34 -24.36
C SER A 437 -0.41 3.90 -23.84
N THR A 438 0.74 3.23 -23.81
CA THR A 438 0.87 1.85 -23.28
C THR A 438 0.65 1.86 -21.76
N ILE A 439 1.25 2.81 -21.04
CA ILE A 439 1.07 2.95 -19.59
C ILE A 439 -0.40 3.22 -19.27
N GLU A 440 -1.03 4.19 -19.96
CA GLU A 440 -2.44 4.52 -19.77
C GLU A 440 -3.35 3.34 -20.07
N LYS A 441 -3.06 2.60 -21.14
CA LYS A 441 -3.87 1.47 -21.57
C LYS A 441 -3.95 0.40 -20.48
N PHE A 442 -2.85 0.12 -19.78
CA PHE A 442 -2.82 -0.87 -18.70
C PHE A 442 -3.85 -0.55 -17.61
N TYR A 443 -3.90 0.71 -17.18
CA TYR A 443 -4.78 1.18 -16.10
C TYR A 443 -6.24 1.35 -16.56
N SER A 444 -6.46 1.83 -17.79
CA SER A 444 -7.82 1.92 -18.34
C SER A 444 -8.46 0.53 -18.48
N THR A 445 -7.75 -0.45 -19.01
CA THR A 445 -8.22 -1.85 -19.08
C THR A 445 -8.42 -2.43 -17.68
N ALA A 446 -7.60 -2.06 -16.69
CA ALA A 446 -7.81 -2.49 -15.30
C ALA A 446 -9.16 -2.01 -14.76
N GLY A 447 -9.51 -0.73 -14.94
CA GLY A 447 -10.77 -0.17 -14.45
C GLY A 447 -12.00 -0.65 -15.24
N GLU A 448 -11.87 -0.90 -16.54
CA GLU A 448 -12.99 -1.43 -17.34
C GLU A 448 -13.41 -2.85 -16.89
N ARG A 449 -12.50 -3.63 -16.28
CA ARG A 449 -12.77 -4.99 -15.77
C ARG A 449 -13.74 -5.00 -14.58
N ASP A 450 -13.81 -3.92 -13.79
CA ASP A 450 -14.60 -3.86 -12.56
C ASP A 450 -16.08 -4.20 -12.77
N ARG A 451 -16.70 -3.64 -13.82
CA ARG A 451 -18.10 -3.92 -14.16
C ARG A 451 -18.33 -5.36 -14.58
N ILE A 452 -17.34 -5.98 -15.22
CA ILE A 452 -17.43 -7.38 -15.62
C ILE A 452 -17.35 -8.29 -14.41
N PHE A 453 -16.51 -7.95 -13.43
CA PHE A 453 -16.39 -8.72 -12.20
C PHE A 453 -17.74 -8.82 -11.51
N VAL A 454 -18.40 -7.68 -11.26
CA VAL A 454 -19.71 -7.66 -10.60
C VAL A 454 -20.77 -8.39 -11.43
N ARG A 455 -20.87 -8.12 -12.72
CA ARG A 455 -21.84 -8.81 -13.61
C ARG A 455 -21.67 -10.34 -13.58
N LYS A 456 -20.43 -10.84 -13.68
CA LYS A 456 -20.18 -12.30 -13.63
C LYS A 456 -20.43 -12.89 -12.26
N SER A 457 -20.19 -12.12 -11.20
CA SER A 457 -20.57 -12.49 -9.83
C SER A 457 -22.08 -12.65 -9.71
N GLU A 458 -22.86 -11.68 -10.21
CA GLU A 458 -24.32 -11.73 -10.23
C GLU A 458 -24.84 -12.93 -11.02
N GLU A 459 -24.42 -13.08 -12.28
CA GLU A 459 -24.81 -14.19 -13.16
C GLU A 459 -24.60 -15.55 -12.47
N ARG A 460 -23.47 -15.69 -11.74
CA ARG A 460 -23.16 -16.93 -11.03
C ARG A 460 -24.00 -17.12 -9.77
N MET A 461 -24.19 -16.08 -8.97
CA MET A 461 -25.02 -16.17 -7.76
C MET A 461 -26.47 -16.53 -8.08
N GLU A 462 -27.01 -15.99 -9.16
CA GLU A 462 -28.36 -16.29 -9.63
C GLU A 462 -28.48 -17.73 -10.13
N LYS A 463 -27.53 -18.16 -10.96
CA LYS A 463 -27.48 -19.54 -11.46
C LYS A 463 -27.43 -20.58 -10.34
N ASP A 464 -26.62 -20.33 -9.31
CA ASP A 464 -26.45 -21.25 -8.19
C ASP A 464 -27.52 -21.04 -7.09
N ASN A 465 -28.39 -20.04 -7.25
CA ASN A 465 -29.41 -19.60 -6.27
C ASN A 465 -28.81 -19.40 -4.86
N VAL A 466 -27.65 -18.74 -4.78
CA VAL A 466 -26.96 -18.43 -3.52
C VAL A 466 -27.14 -16.98 -3.14
N LYS A 467 -27.24 -16.73 -1.83
CA LYS A 467 -27.39 -15.38 -1.25
C LYS A 467 -26.09 -14.77 -0.74
N ILE A 468 -25.03 -15.59 -0.59
CA ILE A 468 -23.72 -15.16 -0.12
C ILE A 468 -22.62 -15.70 -1.05
N ALA A 469 -21.64 -14.87 -1.37
CA ALA A 469 -20.43 -15.27 -2.08
C ALA A 469 -19.22 -14.50 -1.58
N ALA A 470 -18.03 -15.12 -1.62
CA ALA A 470 -16.77 -14.40 -1.42
C ALA A 470 -16.24 -13.92 -2.77
N LEU A 471 -15.84 -12.65 -2.87
CA LEU A 471 -15.21 -12.06 -4.05
C LEU A 471 -13.76 -11.70 -3.71
N ILE A 472 -12.81 -12.37 -4.35
CA ILE A 472 -11.38 -12.18 -4.13
C ILE A 472 -10.81 -11.39 -5.32
N ALA A 473 -10.36 -10.17 -5.06
CA ALA A 473 -9.77 -9.27 -6.06
C ALA A 473 -8.72 -8.35 -5.43
N GLY A 474 -7.78 -7.86 -6.24
CA GLY A 474 -6.73 -6.94 -5.83
C GLY A 474 -7.30 -5.64 -5.28
N GLY A 475 -6.59 -5.02 -4.34
CA GLY A 475 -7.08 -3.81 -3.65
C GLY A 475 -7.38 -2.63 -4.58
N PHE A 476 -6.73 -2.55 -5.74
CA PHE A 476 -7.02 -1.57 -6.79
C PHE A 476 -8.49 -1.55 -7.22
N HIS A 477 -9.14 -2.71 -7.27
CA HIS A 477 -10.53 -2.85 -7.72
C HIS A 477 -11.55 -2.43 -6.63
N THR A 478 -11.14 -2.40 -5.36
CA THR A 478 -12.03 -2.19 -4.20
C THR A 478 -12.96 -0.98 -4.37
N PRO A 479 -12.48 0.25 -4.68
CA PRO A 479 -13.36 1.42 -4.72
C PRO A 479 -14.44 1.34 -5.81
N ALA A 480 -14.11 0.78 -6.96
CA ALA A 480 -15.06 0.62 -8.05
C ALA A 480 -16.06 -0.51 -7.76
N LEU A 481 -15.58 -1.64 -7.25
CA LEU A 481 -16.42 -2.78 -6.87
C LEU A 481 -17.45 -2.39 -5.81
N THR A 482 -17.05 -1.71 -4.73
CA THR A 482 -17.98 -1.33 -3.66
C THR A 482 -19.03 -0.34 -4.13
N ASN A 483 -18.67 0.63 -4.98
CA ASN A 483 -19.63 1.56 -5.58
C ASN A 483 -20.65 0.83 -6.46
N ILE A 484 -20.20 -0.06 -7.37
CA ILE A 484 -21.10 -0.81 -8.25
C ILE A 484 -22.03 -1.71 -7.43
N LEU A 485 -21.50 -2.41 -6.41
CA LEU A 485 -22.29 -3.27 -5.52
C LEU A 485 -23.36 -2.47 -4.76
N ALA A 486 -23.01 -1.30 -4.21
CA ALA A 486 -23.96 -0.41 -3.54
C ALA A 486 -25.06 0.06 -4.50
N ASP A 487 -24.68 0.51 -5.70
CA ASP A 487 -25.61 0.99 -6.73
C ASP A 487 -26.59 -0.11 -7.19
N GLU A 488 -26.13 -1.37 -7.23
CA GLU A 488 -26.95 -2.55 -7.54
C GLU A 488 -27.70 -3.12 -6.32
N GLY A 489 -27.61 -2.43 -5.17
CA GLY A 489 -28.34 -2.75 -3.95
C GLY A 489 -27.83 -3.97 -3.19
N TYR A 490 -26.59 -4.41 -3.42
CA TYR A 490 -25.96 -5.50 -2.66
C TYR A 490 -25.54 -5.03 -1.27
N SER A 491 -25.73 -5.88 -0.28
CA SER A 491 -24.93 -5.77 0.95
C SER A 491 -23.51 -6.22 0.66
N TYR A 492 -22.51 -5.58 1.27
CA TYR A 492 -21.13 -6.04 1.19
C TYR A 492 -20.32 -5.82 2.46
N VAL A 493 -19.29 -6.64 2.61
CA VAL A 493 -18.22 -6.49 3.61
C VAL A 493 -16.89 -6.52 2.88
N VAL A 494 -16.00 -5.56 3.16
CA VAL A 494 -14.62 -5.58 2.66
C VAL A 494 -13.70 -6.06 3.78
N ILE A 495 -12.89 -7.08 3.47
CA ILE A 495 -11.92 -7.68 4.38
C ILE A 495 -10.52 -7.46 3.81
N SER A 496 -9.65 -6.83 4.60
CA SER A 496 -8.20 -6.83 4.32
C SER A 496 -7.53 -7.97 5.07
N PRO A 497 -6.81 -8.88 4.39
CA PRO A 497 -6.01 -9.88 5.09
C PRO A 497 -4.92 -9.21 5.92
N ARG A 498 -4.50 -9.89 6.99
CA ARG A 498 -3.35 -9.49 7.80
C ARG A 498 -2.06 -9.71 7.02
N VAL A 499 -1.18 -8.72 6.98
CA VAL A 499 0.09 -8.76 6.25
C VAL A 499 1.12 -7.98 7.06
N THR A 500 2.14 -8.68 7.54
CA THR A 500 3.29 -8.14 8.28
C THR A 500 4.61 -8.38 7.56
N THR A 501 4.56 -9.15 6.48
CA THR A 501 5.69 -9.50 5.62
C THR A 501 5.63 -8.75 4.30
N LYS A 502 6.80 -8.37 3.79
CA LYS A 502 6.93 -7.68 2.51
C LYS A 502 6.60 -8.59 1.35
N THR A 503 5.96 -8.02 0.33
CA THR A 503 5.71 -8.72 -0.94
C THR A 503 6.98 -8.69 -1.79
N ASP A 504 7.34 -9.84 -2.40
CA ASP A 504 8.42 -9.88 -3.38
C ASP A 504 7.94 -9.27 -4.71
N ASP A 505 8.53 -8.14 -5.12
CA ASP A 505 8.14 -7.41 -6.32
C ASP A 505 8.23 -8.23 -7.61
N LYS A 506 9.17 -9.17 -7.70
CA LYS A 506 9.31 -10.04 -8.88
C LYS A 506 8.20 -11.08 -8.89
N LEU A 507 7.89 -11.69 -7.75
CA LEU A 507 6.76 -12.62 -7.62
C LEU A 507 5.42 -11.93 -7.82
N TYR A 508 5.23 -10.72 -7.27
CA TYR A 508 4.04 -9.91 -7.52
C TYR A 508 3.87 -9.66 -9.02
N ARG A 509 4.89 -9.12 -9.68
CA ARG A 509 4.82 -8.80 -11.11
C ARG A 509 4.68 -10.04 -11.99
N SER A 510 5.27 -11.18 -11.61
CA SER A 510 5.07 -12.43 -12.34
C SER A 510 3.65 -12.97 -12.14
N SER A 511 3.08 -12.86 -10.94
CA SER A 511 1.72 -13.33 -10.64
C SER A 511 0.63 -12.64 -11.46
N LEU A 512 0.85 -11.38 -11.84
CA LEU A 512 -0.04 -10.64 -12.76
C LEU A 512 -0.06 -11.25 -14.17
N LYS A 513 1.02 -11.93 -14.57
CA LYS A 513 1.19 -12.56 -15.90
C LYS A 513 0.77 -14.02 -15.93
N THR A 514 0.67 -14.67 -14.78
CA THR A 514 0.48 -16.13 -14.69
C THR A 514 -0.96 -16.55 -14.46
N GLY A 515 -1.95 -15.64 -14.45
CA GLY A 515 -3.37 -16.04 -14.36
C GLY A 515 -3.84 -16.93 -15.51
N TRP A 516 -3.05 -17.05 -16.58
CA TRP A 516 -3.11 -18.15 -17.54
C TRP A 516 -2.01 -19.20 -17.30
N VAL A 517 -2.17 -20.04 -16.27
CA VAL A 517 -1.51 -21.37 -16.28
C VAL A 517 -2.50 -22.37 -16.88
N PRO A 518 -2.29 -22.86 -18.12
CA PRO A 518 -3.00 -24.04 -18.62
C PRO A 518 -2.80 -25.15 -17.59
N ALA A 519 -3.88 -25.85 -17.24
CA ALA A 519 -3.97 -26.86 -16.18
C ALA A 519 -2.61 -27.44 -15.74
N LEU A 520 -2.28 -27.30 -14.44
CA LEU A 520 -1.24 -28.12 -13.82
C LEU A 520 -1.52 -29.58 -14.25
N LYS A 521 -0.67 -30.10 -15.13
CA LYS A 521 -0.79 -31.46 -15.66
C LYS A 521 -0.50 -32.47 -14.58
#